data_AF-A0A257M7A5-F1
#
_entry.id   AF-A0A257M7A5-F1
#
_cell.length_a   1.000
_cell.length_b   1.000
_cell.length_c   1.000
_cell.angle_alpha   90.00
_cell.angle_beta   90.00
_cell.angle_gamma   90.00
#
_symmetry.space_group_name_H-M   'P 1'
#
loop_
_entity.id
_entity.type
_entity.pdbx_description
1 polymer ?
#
loop_
_entity_poly.entity_id
_entity_poly.type
_entity_poly.pdbx_seq_one_letter_code
_entity_poly.pdbx_strand_id
1 'polypeptide(L)'
;MWFINPMWDNEAERIGKLRCTPLGYRLHIVSDLIGFAGFLSLVACAGFLIFRGIIGTFYPGLFWVFAVPVVLGLIGSALFDFSWRLARRSGFEYDGETRTASWLEDGERRTFNYARDKDKTHAEVGSSNGG
;
A
#
# COMPACT_ATOMS: atom_id res chain seq x y z
N MET A 1 -11.96 0.87 -2.00
CA MET A 1 -11.41 0.37 -3.28
C MET A 1 -10.81 -0.99 -2.97
N TRP A 2 -11.52 -2.09 -3.25
CA TRP A 2 -11.31 -3.37 -2.54
C TRP A 2 -10.11 -4.20 -3.05
N PHE A 3 -9.60 -3.88 -4.24
CA PHE A 3 -8.50 -4.62 -4.89
C PHE A 3 -7.31 -3.75 -5.27
N ILE A 4 -7.50 -2.44 -5.32
CA ILE A 4 -6.46 -1.47 -5.65
C ILE A 4 -6.37 -0.54 -4.44
N ASN A 5 -5.33 -0.75 -3.67
CA ASN A 5 -4.98 0.14 -2.58
C ASN A 5 -4.44 1.46 -3.18
N PRO A 6 -4.83 2.63 -2.64
CA PRO A 6 -4.31 3.90 -3.12
C PRO A 6 -2.79 3.90 -2.96
N MET A 7 -2.12 4.12 -4.08
CA MET A 7 -0.67 4.32 -4.11
C MET A 7 -0.33 5.61 -3.38
N TRP A 8 0.88 5.69 -2.84
CA TRP A 8 1.43 6.90 -2.22
C TRP A 8 1.31 8.11 -3.12
N ASP A 9 0.87 9.23 -2.57
CA ASP A 9 0.77 10.48 -3.32
C ASP A 9 2.18 11.05 -3.59
N ASN A 10 3.13 10.78 -2.70
CA ASN A 10 4.51 11.24 -2.85
C ASN A 10 5.54 10.37 -2.12
N GLU A 11 6.80 10.48 -2.53
CA GLU A 11 7.95 9.77 -1.95
C GLU A 11 8.15 10.10 -0.47
N ALA A 12 7.85 11.35 -0.07
CA ALA A 12 7.89 11.79 1.32
C ALA A 12 6.92 10.99 2.21
N GLU A 13 5.72 10.69 1.70
CA GLU A 13 4.70 9.91 2.38
C GLU A 13 5.17 8.45 2.57
N ARG A 14 5.75 7.86 1.51
CA ARG A 14 6.31 6.50 1.56
C ARG A 14 7.42 6.37 2.60
N ILE A 15 8.39 7.28 2.57
CA ILE A 15 9.53 7.29 3.50
C ILE A 15 9.03 7.54 4.93
N GLY A 16 8.07 8.46 5.10
CA GLY A 16 7.48 8.78 6.40
C GLY A 16 6.82 7.57 7.06
N LYS A 17 5.98 6.80 6.35
CA LYS A 17 5.37 5.58 6.93
C LYS A 17 6.42 4.49 7.19
N LEU A 18 7.42 4.35 6.33
CA LEU A 18 8.51 3.38 6.52
C LEU A 18 9.29 3.66 7.81
N ARG A 19 9.64 4.93 8.07
CA ARG A 19 10.35 5.34 9.29
C ARG A 19 9.48 5.27 10.53
N CYS A 20 8.24 5.75 10.44
CA CYS A 20 7.28 5.73 11.54
C CYS A 20 6.89 4.31 11.97
N THR A 21 6.61 3.43 11.00
CA THR A 21 6.14 2.06 11.27
C THR A 21 6.68 1.07 10.23
N PRO A 22 7.90 0.52 10.42
CA PRO A 22 8.45 -0.46 9.47
C PRO A 22 7.59 -1.72 9.36
N LEU A 23 6.92 -2.12 10.46
CA LEU A 23 5.95 -3.20 10.48
C LEU A 23 4.68 -2.85 9.67
N GLY A 24 4.16 -1.63 9.84
CA GLY A 24 3.00 -1.11 9.10
C GLY A 24 3.27 -1.01 7.60
N TYR A 25 4.50 -0.66 7.21
CA TYR A 25 4.94 -0.65 5.81
C TYR A 25 4.95 -2.07 5.20
N ARG A 26 5.50 -3.06 5.91
CA ARG A 26 5.47 -4.47 5.44
C ARG A 26 4.04 -5.00 5.31
N LEU A 27 3.16 -4.68 6.26
CA LEU A 27 1.74 -5.04 6.23
C LEU A 27 1.03 -4.44 5.00
N HIS A 28 1.36 -3.22 4.62
CA HIS A 28 0.80 -2.56 3.44
C HIS A 28 1.24 -3.28 2.14
N ILE A 29 2.51 -3.67 2.02
CA ILE A 29 3.01 -4.45 0.87
C ILE A 29 2.32 -5.83 0.80
N VAL A 30 2.21 -6.52 1.93
CA VAL A 30 1.53 -7.83 2.00
C VAL A 30 0.06 -7.70 1.60
N SER A 31 -0.60 -6.63 2.07
CA SER A 31 -1.96 -6.29 1.68
C SER A 31 -2.10 -6.08 0.17
N ASP A 32 -1.17 -5.34 -0.46
CA ASP A 32 -1.18 -5.13 -1.92
C ASP A 32 -1.02 -6.45 -2.68
N LEU A 33 -0.11 -7.32 -2.23
CA LEU A 33 0.08 -8.64 -2.83
C LEU A 33 -1.17 -9.51 -2.70
N ILE A 34 -1.84 -9.48 -1.55
CA ILE A 34 -3.09 -10.22 -1.32
C ILE A 34 -4.21 -9.65 -2.20
N GLY A 35 -4.34 -8.32 -2.29
CA GLY A 35 -5.32 -7.66 -3.16
C GLY A 35 -5.10 -8.01 -4.63
N PHE A 36 -3.85 -8.00 -5.09
CA PHE A 36 -3.49 -8.37 -6.46
C PHE A 36 -3.74 -9.86 -6.74
N ALA A 37 -3.41 -10.75 -5.81
CA ALA A 37 -3.73 -12.17 -5.93
C ALA A 37 -5.25 -12.43 -5.94
N GLY A 38 -6.02 -11.68 -5.13
CA GLY A 38 -7.47 -11.68 -5.16
C GLY A 38 -8.03 -11.23 -6.52
N PHE A 39 -7.45 -10.20 -7.12
CA PHE A 39 -7.84 -9.74 -8.45
C PHE A 39 -7.50 -10.75 -9.55
N LEU A 40 -6.28 -11.31 -9.55
CA LEU A 40 -5.88 -12.34 -10.50
C LEU A 40 -6.75 -13.59 -10.41
N SER A 41 -7.05 -14.03 -9.19
CA SER A 41 -7.95 -15.17 -8.98
C SER A 41 -9.36 -14.85 -9.49
N LEU A 42 -9.88 -13.63 -9.31
CA LEU A 42 -11.17 -13.21 -9.87
C LEU A 42 -11.20 -13.32 -11.41
N VAL A 43 -10.14 -12.83 -12.08
CA VAL A 43 -10.01 -12.95 -13.55
C VAL A 43 -9.93 -14.41 -13.98
N ALA A 44 -9.16 -15.24 -13.28
CA ALA A 44 -9.06 -16.67 -13.57
C ALA A 44 -10.41 -17.39 -13.38
N CYS A 45 -11.15 -17.06 -12.32
CA CYS A 45 -12.49 -17.60 -12.05
C CYS A 45 -13.46 -17.22 -13.18
N ALA A 46 -13.44 -15.96 -13.63
CA ALA A 46 -14.26 -15.51 -14.75
C ALA A 46 -13.95 -16.27 -16.04
N GLY A 47 -12.66 -16.43 -16.38
CA GLY A 47 -12.22 -17.21 -17.55
C GLY A 47 -12.65 -18.69 -17.46
N PHE A 48 -12.52 -19.30 -16.28
CA PHE A 48 -12.95 -20.67 -16.03
C PHE A 48 -14.46 -20.87 -16.22
N LEU A 49 -15.28 -19.92 -15.75
CA LEU A 49 -16.73 -19.97 -15.92
C LEU A 49 -17.16 -19.80 -17.38
N ILE A 50 -16.53 -18.90 -18.11
CA ILE A 50 -16.76 -18.73 -19.56
C ILE A 50 -16.44 -20.02 -20.29
N PHE A 51 -15.28 -20.63 -19.99
CA PHE A 51 -14.87 -21.91 -20.57
C PHE A 51 -15.87 -23.04 -20.26
N ARG A 52 -16.32 -23.15 -19.01
CA ARG A 52 -17.35 -24.13 -18.59
C ARG A 52 -18.70 -23.88 -19.26
N GLY A 53 -19.06 -22.62 -19.48
CA GLY A 53 -20.24 -22.20 -20.23
C GLY A 53 -20.18 -22.66 -21.69
N ILE A 54 -19.05 -22.47 -22.36
CA ILE A 54 -18.84 -22.90 -23.76
C ILE A 54 -18.92 -24.42 -23.89
N ILE A 55 -18.39 -25.17 -22.93
CA ILE A 55 -18.42 -26.65 -22.92
C ILE A 55 -19.78 -27.21 -22.48
N GLY A 56 -20.73 -26.37 -22.05
CA GLY A 56 -22.07 -26.79 -21.64
C GLY A 56 -22.11 -27.54 -20.31
N THR A 57 -21.04 -27.46 -19.50
CA THR A 57 -20.98 -28.08 -18.16
C THR A 57 -21.24 -27.07 -17.04
N PHE A 58 -21.97 -26.01 -17.36
CA PHE A 58 -22.29 -24.94 -16.44
C PHE A 58 -23.39 -25.37 -15.47
N TYR A 59 -23.15 -25.18 -14.17
CA TYR A 59 -24.13 -25.38 -13.12
C TYR A 59 -24.01 -24.26 -12.08
N PRO A 60 -25.11 -23.85 -11.41
CA PRO A 60 -25.11 -22.71 -10.50
C PRO A 60 -24.12 -22.82 -9.33
N GLY A 61 -23.78 -24.04 -8.90
CA GLY A 61 -22.78 -24.27 -7.86
C GLY A 61 -21.37 -23.76 -8.20
N LEU A 62 -21.05 -23.57 -9.48
CA LEU A 62 -19.76 -23.00 -9.92
C LEU A 62 -19.57 -21.55 -9.47
N PHE A 63 -20.64 -20.80 -9.15
CA PHE A 63 -20.51 -19.44 -8.62
C PHE A 63 -19.82 -19.39 -7.26
N TRP A 64 -19.79 -20.51 -6.50
CA TRP A 64 -19.02 -20.59 -5.25
C TRP A 64 -17.52 -20.38 -5.46
N VAL A 65 -17.01 -20.58 -6.68
CA VAL A 65 -15.61 -20.31 -7.01
C VAL A 65 -15.26 -18.82 -6.81
N PHE A 66 -16.23 -17.91 -6.89
CA PHE A 66 -16.03 -16.48 -6.56
C PHE A 66 -15.91 -16.19 -5.07
N ALA A 67 -16.28 -17.12 -4.17
CA ALA A 67 -16.12 -16.89 -2.74
C ALA A 67 -14.64 -16.69 -2.36
N VAL A 68 -13.73 -17.41 -3.03
CA VAL A 68 -12.28 -17.32 -2.79
C VAL A 68 -11.72 -15.92 -3.08
N PRO A 69 -11.87 -15.33 -4.29
CA PRO A 69 -11.38 -13.98 -4.56
C PRO A 69 -12.07 -12.91 -3.70
N VAL A 70 -13.34 -13.09 -3.34
CA VAL A 70 -14.06 -12.16 -2.47
C VAL A 70 -13.46 -12.17 -1.05
N VAL A 71 -13.21 -13.34 -0.48
CA VAL A 71 -12.58 -13.46 0.85
C VAL A 71 -11.16 -12.90 0.83
N LEU A 72 -10.38 -13.18 -0.22
CA LEU A 72 -9.04 -12.60 -0.38
C LEU A 72 -9.06 -11.07 -0.46
N GLY A 73 -10.00 -10.49 -1.22
CA GLY A 73 -10.19 -9.05 -1.31
C GLY A 73 -10.56 -8.42 0.05
N LEU A 74 -11.45 -9.06 0.81
CA LEU A 74 -11.82 -8.63 2.15
C LEU A 74 -10.63 -8.65 3.12
N ILE A 75 -9.85 -9.73 3.11
CA ILE A 75 -8.64 -9.85 3.93
C ILE A 75 -7.62 -8.78 3.55
N GLY A 76 -7.34 -8.60 2.25
CA GLY A 76 -6.44 -7.56 1.76
C GLY A 76 -6.85 -6.16 2.24
N SER A 77 -8.12 -5.79 2.04
CA SER A 77 -8.63 -4.49 2.48
C SER A 77 -8.55 -4.31 4.00
N ALA A 78 -8.81 -5.35 4.79
CA ALA A 78 -8.72 -5.28 6.24
C ALA A 78 -7.27 -5.09 6.71
N LEU A 79 -6.30 -5.79 6.10
CA LEU A 79 -4.88 -5.58 6.40
C LEU A 79 -4.42 -4.17 5.99
N PHE A 80 -4.89 -3.66 4.86
CA PHE A 80 -4.61 -2.30 4.42
C PHE A 80 -5.05 -1.27 5.46
N ASP A 81 -6.31 -1.35 5.88
CA ASP A 81 -6.89 -0.45 6.87
C ASP A 81 -6.18 -0.56 8.21
N PHE A 82 -5.81 -1.78 8.61
CA PHE A 82 -5.05 -2.01 9.83
C PHE A 82 -3.66 -1.36 9.75
N SER A 83 -2.96 -1.43 8.61
CA SER A 83 -1.67 -0.77 8.41
C SER A 83 -1.74 0.74 8.63
N TRP A 84 -2.82 1.37 8.17
CA TRP A 84 -3.04 2.81 8.29
C TRP A 84 -3.55 3.22 9.66
N ARG A 85 -4.32 2.36 10.34
CA ARG A 85 -4.64 2.58 11.76
C ARG A 85 -3.39 2.55 12.62
N LEU A 86 -2.45 1.66 12.32
CA LEU A 86 -1.18 1.56 13.05
C LEU A 86 -0.32 2.82 12.86
N ALA A 87 -0.17 3.28 11.60
CA ALA A 87 0.54 4.52 11.29
C ALA A 87 -0.11 5.75 11.96
N ARG A 88 -1.44 5.89 11.91
CA ARG A 88 -2.16 6.98 12.60
C ARG A 88 -2.00 6.94 14.11
N ARG A 89 -1.96 5.74 14.70
CA ARG A 89 -1.73 5.57 16.14
C ARG A 89 -0.33 6.00 16.56
N SER A 90 0.66 5.88 15.69
CA SER A 90 2.02 6.39 15.87
C SER A 90 2.15 7.90 15.55
N GLY A 91 1.04 8.62 15.36
CA GLY A 91 1.05 10.06 15.13
C GLY A 91 1.52 10.48 13.73
N PHE A 92 1.40 9.58 12.75
CA PHE A 92 1.70 9.91 11.35
C PHE A 92 0.69 10.92 10.79
N GLU A 93 1.20 12.05 10.32
CA GLU A 93 0.46 13.07 9.57
C GLU A 93 1.21 13.41 8.29
N TYR A 94 0.50 13.43 7.17
CA TYR A 94 1.03 13.87 5.88
C TYR A 94 0.29 15.14 5.46
N ASP A 95 1.06 16.19 5.19
CA ASP A 95 0.55 17.43 4.62
C ASP A 95 0.80 17.43 3.11
N GLY A 96 -0.29 17.31 2.34
CA GLY A 96 -0.27 17.24 0.89
C GLY A 96 0.10 18.55 0.20
N GLU A 97 -0.09 19.70 0.86
CA GLU A 97 0.28 21.01 0.28
C GLU A 97 1.78 21.23 0.37
N THR A 98 2.36 20.95 1.54
CA THR A 98 3.80 21.15 1.78
C THR A 98 4.64 19.93 1.40
N ARG A 99 4.00 18.80 1.05
CA ARG A 99 4.64 17.49 0.76
C ARG A 99 5.54 17.04 1.91
N THR A 100 5.10 17.30 3.14
CA THR A 100 5.83 16.93 4.36
C THR A 100 5.15 15.78 5.06
N ALA A 101 5.95 14.79 5.45
CA ALA A 101 5.51 13.71 6.32
C ALA A 101 6.03 13.96 7.72
N SER A 102 5.15 13.88 8.72
CA SER A 102 5.50 14.03 10.13
C SER A 102 5.06 12.81 10.92
N TRP A 103 5.86 12.41 11.90
CA TRP A 103 5.52 11.30 12.80
C TRP A 103 6.11 11.53 14.19
N LEU A 104 5.59 10.81 15.18
CA LEU A 104 6.20 10.76 16.50
C LEU A 104 7.27 9.66 16.54
N GLU A 105 8.48 10.02 16.96
CA GLU A 105 9.60 9.11 17.20
C GLU A 105 10.20 9.45 18.57
N ASP A 106 10.15 8.51 19.51
CA ASP A 106 10.62 8.67 20.90
C ASP A 106 10.05 9.91 21.65
N GLY A 107 8.81 10.29 21.33
CA GLY A 107 8.14 11.45 21.95
C GLY A 107 8.46 12.78 21.28
N GLU A 108 9.39 12.81 20.33
CA GLU A 108 9.67 13.99 19.49
C GLU A 108 8.94 13.89 18.14
N ARG A 109 8.42 15.03 17.69
CA ARG A 109 7.81 15.13 16.36
C ARG A 109 8.89 15.32 15.31
N ARG A 110 9.10 14.31 14.47
CA ARG A 110 10.01 14.38 13.32
C ARG A 110 9.23 14.78 12.07
N THR A 111 9.84 15.62 11.25
CA THR A 111 9.28 16.07 9.97
C THR A 111 10.27 15.80 8.86
N PHE A 112 9.82 15.18 7.78
CA PHE A 112 10.59 14.91 6.58
C PHE A 112 9.97 15.61 5.39
N ASN A 113 10.79 16.37 4.66
CA ASN A 113 10.42 17.00 3.39
C ASN A 113 11.40 16.53 2.32
N TYR A 114 10.90 15.80 1.33
CA TYR A 114 11.75 15.22 0.29
C TYR A 114 12.48 16.27 -0.56
N ALA A 115 11.84 17.40 -0.90
CA ALA A 115 12.48 18.46 -1.67
C ALA A 115 13.60 19.13 -0.87
N ARG A 116 13.34 19.43 0.41
CA ARG A 116 14.29 20.11 1.29
C ARG A 116 15.50 19.26 1.66
N ASP A 117 15.31 17.96 1.89
CA ASP A 117 16.43 17.07 2.21
C ASP A 117 17.26 16.66 0.98
N LYS A 118 16.63 16.62 -0.21
CA LYS A 118 17.37 16.42 -1.46
C LYS A 118 18.34 17.58 -1.70
N ASP A 119 17.92 18.82 -1.47
CA ASP A 119 18.77 20.01 -1.64
C ASP A 119 19.93 20.05 -0.64
N LYS A 120 19.71 19.66 0.62
CA LYS A 120 20.79 19.55 1.62
C LYS A 120 21.85 18.52 1.22
N THR A 121 21.40 17.36 0.74
CA THR A 121 22.29 16.30 0.27
C THR A 121 23.15 16.77 -0.91
N HIS A 122 22.59 17.56 -1.83
CA HIS A 122 23.37 18.13 -2.93
C HIS A 122 24.33 19.24 -2.48
N ALA A 123 23.96 20.04 -1.47
CA ALA A 123 24.82 21.08 -0.92
C ALA A 123 26.05 20.52 -0.17
N GLU A 124 25.89 19.44 0.60
CA GLU A 124 26.99 18.78 1.30
C GLU A 124 27.95 18.06 0.34
N VAL A 125 27.42 17.40 -0.71
CA VAL A 125 28.25 16.75 -1.74
C VAL A 125 28.97 17.78 -2.62
N GLY A 126 28.37 18.94 -2.88
CA GLY A 126 29.01 20.06 -3.59
C GLY A 126 30.15 20.71 -2.81
N SER A 127 30.09 20.71 -1.47
CA SER A 127 31.13 21.28 -0.61
C SER A 127 32.35 20.36 -0.44
N SER A 128 32.22 19.06 -0.69
CA SER A 128 33.33 18.09 -0.52
C SER A 128 34.25 17.97 -1.75
N ASN A 129 33.87 18.53 -2.90
CA ASN A 129 34.65 18.45 -4.15
C ASN A 129 35.42 19.74 -4.48
N GLY A 130 35.53 20.68 -3.52
CA GLY A 130 36.19 21.97 -3.69
C GLY A 130 37.46 22.16 -2.84
N GLY A 131 38.13 21.08 -2.44
CA GLY A 131 39.38 21.10 -1.68
C GLY A 131 40.58 20.70 -2.51
#